data_AF-A0A2H5YI06-F1
#
_entry.id   AF-A0A2H5YI06-F1
#
_cell.length_a   1.000
_cell.length_b   1.000
_cell.length_c   1.000
_cell.angle_alpha   90.00
_cell.angle_beta   90.00
_cell.angle_gamma   90.00
#
_symmetry.space_group_name_H-M   'P 1'
#
loop_
_entity.id
_entity.type
_entity.pdbx_description
1 polymer ?
#
loop_
_entity_poly.entity_id
_entity_poly.type
_entity_poly.pdbx_seq_one_letter_code
_entity_poly.pdbx_strand_id
1 'polypeptide(L)' 'MKRVFRFPADEKGLRAIVDKLIGQPVSFWEDNRLVKGRVVAAEIKRDRYGNPYVEADVEEESPAGAAA' A
#
# COMPACT_ATOMS: atom_id res chain seq x y z
N MET A 1 8.48 5.72 -3.85
CA MET A 1 9.26 4.65 -3.19
C MET A 1 8.36 3.42 -3.11
N LYS A 2 8.82 2.23 -3.53
CA LYS A 2 7.97 1.03 -3.58
C LYS A 2 7.86 0.37 -2.21
N ARG A 3 6.65 0.02 -1.76
CA ARG A 3 6.39 -0.55 -0.42
C ARG A 3 5.60 -1.85 -0.53
N VAL A 4 5.81 -2.77 0.42
CA VAL A 4 5.20 -4.12 0.38
C VAL A 4 4.24 -4.31 1.55
N PHE A 5 2.99 -4.70 1.28
CA PHE A 5 1.95 -4.92 2.29
C PHE A 5 1.38 -6.34 2.22
N ARG A 6 1.69 -7.19 3.22
CA ARG A 6 1.24 -8.59 3.21
C ARG A 6 -0.11 -8.75 3.89
N PHE A 7 -1.10 -9.29 3.17
CA PHE A 7 -2.43 -9.61 3.68
C PHE A 7 -2.67 -11.13 3.67
N PRO A 8 -3.16 -11.74 4.75
CA PRO A 8 -3.53 -13.16 4.76
C PRO A 8 -4.88 -13.34 4.05
N ALA A 9 -4.86 -13.58 2.73
CA ALA A 9 -6.06 -13.88 1.95
C ALA A 9 -5.74 -14.80 0.75
N ASP A 10 -6.72 -15.61 0.34
CA ASP A 10 -6.65 -16.38 -0.90
C ASP A 10 -6.57 -15.45 -2.13
N GLU A 11 -6.06 -15.95 -3.26
CA GLU A 11 -5.78 -15.12 -4.45
C GLU A 11 -7.00 -14.31 -4.94
N LYS A 12 -8.21 -14.87 -4.84
CA LYS A 12 -9.46 -14.17 -5.16
C LYS A 12 -9.74 -12.99 -4.21
N GLY A 13 -9.45 -13.17 -2.93
CA GLY A 13 -9.55 -12.12 -1.92
C GLY A 13 -8.53 -11.02 -2.15
N LEU A 14 -7.31 -11.37 -2.52
CA LEU A 14 -6.24 -10.41 -2.82
C LEU A 14 -6.56 -9.53 -4.03
N ARG A 15 -7.21 -10.06 -5.08
CA ARG A 15 -7.65 -9.24 -6.23
C ARG A 15 -8.65 -8.17 -5.81
N ALA A 16 -9.65 -8.55 -5.01
CA ALA A 16 -10.62 -7.60 -4.48
C ALA A 16 -9.98 -6.56 -3.53
N ILE A 17 -8.90 -6.93 -2.83
CA ILE A 17 -8.12 -6.01 -2.00
C ILE A 17 -7.35 -5.02 -2.87
N VAL A 18 -6.67 -5.47 -3.93
CA VAL A 18 -5.90 -4.62 -4.84
C VAL A 18 -6.75 -3.52 -5.45
N ASP A 19 -7.91 -3.87 -6.02
CA ASP A 19 -8.82 -2.90 -6.66
C ASP A 19 -9.32 -1.85 -5.66
N LYS A 20 -9.48 -2.24 -4.39
CA LYS A 20 -9.91 -1.33 -3.32
C LYS A 20 -8.77 -0.50 -2.74
N LEU A 21 -7.52 -0.97 -2.84
CA LEU A 21 -6.37 -0.34 -2.22
C LEU A 21 -5.98 0.95 -2.94
N ILE A 22 -6.04 0.94 -4.28
CA ILE A 22 -5.63 2.08 -5.10
C ILE A 22 -6.50 3.30 -4.76
N GLY A 23 -5.85 4.42 -4.45
CA GLY A 23 -6.49 5.67 -4.03
C GLY A 23 -6.77 5.77 -2.52
N GLN A 24 -6.61 4.69 -1.75
CA GLN A 24 -6.84 4.72 -0.31
C GLN A 24 -5.74 5.52 0.41
N PRO A 25 -6.13 6.35 1.40
CA PRO A 25 -5.16 6.95 2.31
C PRO A 25 -4.54 5.86 3.19
N VAL A 26 -3.23 5.96 3.39
CA VAL A 26 -2.48 5.07 4.27
C VAL A 26 -1.59 5.90 5.19
N SER A 27 -1.31 5.36 6.38
CA SER A 27 -0.33 5.93 7.29
C SER A 27 0.69 4.86 7.65
N PHE A 28 1.97 5.21 7.62
CA PHE A 28 3.07 4.30 7.91
C PHE A 28 4.19 5.02 8.64
N TRP A 29 4.99 4.27 9.39
CA TRP A 29 6.15 4.82 10.09
C TRP A 29 7.38 4.79 9.18
N GLU A 30 8.09 5.91 9.14
CA GLU A 30 9.39 6.08 8.46
C GLU A 30 10.28 6.96 9.35
N ASP A 31 11.47 6.48 9.70
CA ASP A 31 12.45 7.21 10.53
C ASP A 31 11.85 7.87 11.79
N ASN A 32 11.02 7.11 12.51
CA ASN A 32 10.31 7.54 13.72
C ASN A 32 9.28 8.69 13.51
N ARG A 33 8.89 8.95 12.26
CA ARG A 33 7.82 9.85 11.85
C ARG A 33 6.63 9.06 11.30
N LEU A 34 5.42 9.46 11.66
CA LEU A 34 4.20 8.96 11.03
C LEU A 34 3.97 9.73 9.72
N VAL A 35 4.07 9.05 8.59
CA VAL A 35 3.88 9.60 7.25
C VAL A 35 2.48 9.24 6.76
N LYS A 36 1.81 10.20 6.12
CA LYS A 36 0.54 10.00 5.41
C LYS A 36 0.82 9.92 3.92
N GLY A 37 0.16 9.00 3.23
CA GLY A 37 0.28 8.86 1.80
C GLY A 37 -0.98 8.28 1.18
N ARG A 38 -0.94 8.14 -0.14
CA ARG A 38 -1.99 7.50 -0.93
C ARG A 38 -1.40 6.37 -1.73
N VAL A 39 -2.09 5.23 -1.76
CA VAL A 39 -1.70 4.12 -2.63
C VAL A 39 -1.96 4.51 -4.08
N VAL A 40 -0.93 4.45 -4.92
CA VAL A 40 -1.01 4.80 -6.34
C VAL A 40 -1.00 3.58 -7.26
N ALA A 41 -0.42 2.47 -6.80
CA ALA A 41 -0.48 1.19 -7.48
C ALA A 41 -0.49 0.05 -6.45
N ALA A 42 -1.12 -1.07 -6.82
CA ALA A 42 -1.06 -2.30 -6.04
C ALA A 42 -1.00 -3.50 -6.99
N GLU A 43 -0.16 -4.49 -6.69
CA GLU A 43 0.01 -5.70 -7.49
C GLU A 43 0.09 -6.95 -6.60
N ILE A 44 -0.44 -8.09 -7.08
CA ILE A 44 -0.30 -9.36 -6.39
C ILE A 44 1.01 -10.01 -6.81
N LYS A 45 1.87 -10.30 -5.84
CA LYS A 45 3.12 -11.06 -6.01
C LYS A 45 3.09 -12.35 -5.22
N ARG A 46 4.11 -13.19 -5.41
CA ARG A 46 4.31 -14.43 -4.67
C ARG A 46 5.65 -14.41 -3.95
N ASP A 47 5.67 -14.86 -2.70
CA ASP A 47 6.89 -14.97 -1.92
C ASP A 47 7.74 -16.18 -2.36
N ARG A 48 8.89 -16.39 -1.70
CA ARG A 48 9.80 -17.52 -1.97
C ARG A 48 9.14 -18.89 -1.80
N TYR A 49 8.06 -18.98 -1.04
CA TYR A 49 7.33 -20.21 -0.76
C TYR A 49 6.06 -20.35 -1.61
N GLY A 50 5.80 -19.38 -2.51
CA GLY A 50 4.65 -19.36 -3.41
C GLY A 50 3.39 -18.73 -2.81
N ASN A 51 3.43 -18.22 -1.57
CA ASN A 51 2.27 -17.58 -0.95
C ASN A 51 2.02 -16.21 -1.59
N PRO A 52 0.77 -15.91 -1.99
CA PRO A 52 0.47 -14.64 -2.61
C PRO A 52 0.42 -13.50 -1.57
N TYR A 53 0.87 -12.30 -1.96
CA TYR A 53 0.82 -11.08 -1.16
C TYR A 53 0.61 -9.85 -2.04
N VAL A 54 0.24 -8.70 -1.45
CA VAL A 54 0.10 -7.44 -2.20
C VAL A 54 1.36 -6.58 -2.04
N GLU A 55 1.89 -6.07 -3.14
CA GLU A 55 2.87 -4.98 -3.13
C GLU A 55 2.16 -3.69 -3.50
N ALA A 56 2.39 -2.59 -2.78
CA ALA A 56 1.69 -1.33 -3.03
C ALA A 56 2.66 -0.14 -3.06
N ASP A 57 2.61 0.59 -4.15
CA ASP A 57 3.34 1.84 -4.30
C ASP A 57 2.55 2.95 -3.62
N VAL A 58 3.25 3.72 -2.78
CA VAL A 58 2.67 4.81 -2.00
C VAL A 58 3.37 6.12 -2.34
N GLU A 59 2.56 7.13 -2.60
CA GLU A 59 2.99 8.51 -2.75
C GLU A 59 2.71 9.27 -1.44
N GLU A 60 3.71 9.97 -0.91
CA GLU A 60 3.54 10.79 0.30
C GLU A 60 2.61 11.96 -0.01
N GLU A 61 1.61 12.15 0.84
CA GLU A 61 0.76 13.33 0.75
C GLU A 61 1.57 14.49 1.35
N SER A 62 2.22 15.27 0.48
CA SER A 62 2.95 16.46 0.93
C SER A 62 2.00 17.38 1.70
N PRO A 63 2.38 17.91 2.87
CA PRO A 63 1.54 18.78 3.69
C PRO A 63 1.26 20.17 3.09
N ALA A 64 1.42 20.36 1.77
CA ALA A 64 1.26 21.64 1.07
C ALA A 64 -0.21 22.14 0.98
N GLY A 65 -1.13 21.55 1.74
CA GLY A 65 -2.55 21.94 1.79
C GLY A 65 -3.07 22.34 3.17
N ALA A 66 -2.21 22.53 4.17
CA ALA A 66 -2.63 22.99 5.51
C ALA A 66 -2.47 24.51 5.72
N ALA A 67 -2.34 25.28 4.64
CA ALA A 67 -2.35 26.75 4.67
C ALA A 67 -3.15 27.30 3.47
N ALA A 68 -4.47 27.36 3.63
CA ALA A 68 -5.36 28.27 2.90
C ALA A 68 -6.62 28.51 3.75
#